data_AF-A0AAU9U4H7-F1
#
_entry.id   AF-A0AAU9U4H7-F1
#
_cell.length_a   1.000
_cell.length_b   1.000
_cell.length_c   1.000
_cell.angle_alpha   90.00
_cell.angle_beta   90.00
_cell.angle_gamma   90.00
#
_symmetry.space_group_name_H-M   'P 1'
#
loop_
_entity.id
_entity.type
_entity.pdbx_description
1 polymer ?
#
loop_
_entity_poly.entity_id
_entity_poly.type
_entity_poly.pdbx_seq_one_letter_code
_entity_poly.pdbx_strand_id
1 'polypeptide(L)' 'MMARFLCVFLLVWTVAADQEEAEDGKCERIKLSQCQDLGYNWTAMPNLMGHRDQKEAEEAVSSQDTYYY' A
#
# COMPACT_ATOMS: atom_id res chain seq x y z
N MET A 1 6.58 -14.13 37.61
CA MET A 1 5.91 -12.85 37.26
C MET A 1 6.71 -12.04 36.24
N MET A 2 8.03 -11.86 36.40
CA MET A 2 8.86 -11.06 35.47
C MET A 2 8.91 -11.58 34.02
N ALA A 3 8.96 -12.90 33.80
CA ALA A 3 8.97 -13.48 32.45
C ALA A 3 7.71 -13.14 31.63
N ARG A 4 6.54 -13.04 32.28
CA ARG A 4 5.30 -12.64 31.61
C ARG A 4 5.33 -11.19 31.16
N PHE A 5 5.87 -10.29 31.98
CA PHE A 5 6.04 -8.89 31.60
C PHE A 5 7.03 -8.74 30.44
N LEU A 6 8.16 -9.47 30.47
CA LEU A 6 9.13 -9.48 29.38
C LEU A 6 8.51 -9.96 28.06
N CYS A 7 7.72 -11.05 28.09
CA CYS A 7 7.01 -11.52 26.90
C CYS A 7 5.99 -10.50 26.39
N VAL A 8 5.23 -9.84 27.28
CA VAL A 8 4.28 -8.81 26.88
C VAL A 8 4.98 -7.62 26.25
N PHE A 9 6.10 -7.15 26.83
CA PHE A 9 6.88 -6.07 26.24
C PHE A 9 7.46 -6.48 24.88
N LEU A 10 8.02 -7.68 24.73
CA LEU A 10 8.52 -8.14 23.44
C LEU A 10 7.40 -8.23 22.38
N LEU A 11 6.23 -8.72 22.75
CA LEU A 11 5.07 -8.81 21.85
C LEU A 11 4.56 -7.42 21.43
N VAL A 12 4.55 -6.45 22.35
CA VAL A 12 4.17 -5.06 22.05
C VAL A 12 5.18 -4.41 21.10
N TRP A 13 6.48 -4.63 21.31
CA TRP A 13 7.53 -4.12 20.43
C TRP A 13 7.46 -4.75 19.03
N THR A 14 7.15 -6.04 18.91
CA THR A 14 6.98 -6.68 17.60
C THR A 14 5.76 -6.17 16.84
N VAL A 15 4.67 -5.82 17.53
CA VAL A 15 3.45 -5.29 16.90
C VAL A 15 3.63 -3.83 16.46
N ALA A 16 4.41 -3.04 17.18
CA ALA A 16 4.66 -1.63 16.83
C ALA A 16 5.60 -1.45 15.62
N ALA A 17 6.35 -2.48 15.22
CA ALA A 17 7.29 -2.41 14.11
C ALA A 17 6.62 -2.40 12.71
N ASP A 18 5.31 -2.63 12.63
CA ASP A 18 4.53 -2.77 11.39
C ASP A 18 3.55 -1.60 11.16
N GLN A 19 3.81 -0.41 11.72
CA GLN A 19 3.12 0.80 11.28
C GLN A 19 3.76 1.30 9.99
N GLU A 20 3.38 0.69 8.87
CA GLU A 20 3.45 1.37 7.57
C GLU A 20 2.42 2.50 7.66
N GLU A 21 2.88 3.68 8.12
CA GLU A 21 2.10 4.91 8.09
C GLU A 21 1.70 5.11 6.63
N ALA A 22 0.45 4.75 6.30
CA ALA A 22 -0.15 5.13 5.03
C ALA A 22 -0.13 6.66 5.05
N GLU A 23 0.87 7.25 4.40
CA GLU A 23 0.98 8.70 4.29
C GLU A 23 -0.36 9.18 3.76
N ASP A 24 -1.00 10.10 4.48
CA ASP A 24 -2.40 10.48 4.27
C ASP A 24 -2.53 11.11 2.86
N GLY A 25 -2.78 10.23 1.89
CA GLY A 25 -2.58 10.54 0.49
C GLY A 25 -3.70 11.42 -0.03
N LYS A 26 -3.35 12.42 -0.84
CA LYS A 26 -4.36 13.26 -1.47
C LYS A 26 -5.16 12.41 -2.47
N CYS A 27 -6.49 12.47 -2.38
CA CYS A 27 -7.35 11.87 -3.39
C CYS A 27 -7.15 12.58 -4.73
N GLU A 28 -6.80 11.80 -5.75
CA GLU A 28 -6.70 12.25 -7.14
C GLU A 28 -7.49 11.33 -8.08
N ARG A 29 -7.88 11.87 -9.23
CA ARG A 29 -8.65 11.13 -10.24
C ARG A 29 -7.77 10.07 -10.90
N ILE A 30 -8.31 8.88 -11.09
CA ILE A 30 -7.65 7.80 -11.83
C ILE A 30 -7.50 8.20 -13.30
N LYS A 31 -6.28 8.11 -13.80
CA LYS A 31 -5.88 8.41 -15.19
C LYS A 31 -5.51 7.15 -15.97
N LEU A 32 -5.05 6.09 -15.29
CA LEU A 32 -4.68 4.83 -15.91
C LEU A 32 -5.91 4.14 -16.51
N SER A 33 -5.84 3.75 -17.77
CA SER A 33 -6.92 3.02 -18.46
C SER A 33 -7.17 1.64 -17.83
N GLN A 34 -6.12 0.94 -17.41
CA GLN A 34 -6.21 -0.38 -16.77
C GLN A 34 -6.96 -0.37 -15.43
N CYS A 35 -7.04 0.78 -14.76
CA CYS A 35 -7.72 0.93 -13.46
C CYS A 35 -9.08 1.65 -13.58
N GLN A 36 -9.57 1.88 -14.80
CA GLN A 36 -10.91 2.42 -15.04
C GLN A 36 -11.98 1.32 -14.86
N ASP A 37 -13.23 1.76 -14.69
CA ASP A 37 -14.41 0.88 -14.61
C ASP A 37 -14.46 -0.10 -13.42
N LEU A 38 -13.62 0.12 -12.40
CA LEU A 38 -13.62 -0.66 -11.14
C LEU A 38 -14.74 -0.27 -10.16
N GLY A 39 -15.67 0.61 -10.57
CA GLY A 39 -16.74 1.14 -9.70
C GLY A 39 -16.33 2.33 -8.83
N TYR A 40 -15.10 2.84 -8.99
CA TYR A 40 -14.60 4.06 -8.36
C TYR A 40 -13.71 4.85 -9.34
N ASN A 41 -13.52 6.15 -9.08
CA ASN A 41 -12.78 7.06 -9.97
C ASN A 41 -11.73 7.92 -9.25
N TRP A 42 -11.52 7.68 -7.96
CA TRP A 42 -10.54 8.36 -7.12
C TRP A 42 -9.59 7.35 -6.50
N THR A 43 -8.33 7.74 -6.36
CA THR A 43 -7.30 6.98 -5.63
C THR A 43 -6.49 7.94 -4.77
N ALA A 44 -5.98 7.46 -3.64
CA ALA A 44 -4.98 8.18 -2.86
C ALA A 44 -3.57 7.74 -3.31
N MET A 45 -2.63 8.67 -3.25
CA MET A 45 -1.20 8.41 -3.42
C MET A 45 -0.44 8.95 -2.20
N PRO A 46 0.51 8.20 -1.60
CA PRO A 46 0.88 6.84 -1.99
C PRO A 46 -0.27 5.84 -1.78
N ASN A 47 -0.40 4.86 -2.66
CA ASN A 47 -1.44 3.83 -2.54
C ASN A 47 -0.96 2.65 -1.68
N LEU A 48 -1.85 1.70 -1.40
CA LEU A 48 -1.55 0.52 -0.56
C LEU A 48 -0.43 -0.37 -1.11
N MET A 49 -0.11 -0.27 -2.40
CA MET A 49 0.98 -1.01 -3.02
C MET A 49 2.33 -0.27 -2.90
N GLY A 50 2.37 0.87 -2.21
CA GLY A 50 3.58 1.67 -2.01
C GLY A 50 3.95 2.57 -3.20
N HIS A 51 3.15 2.59 -4.27
CA HIS A 51 3.42 3.47 -5.40
C HIS A 51 3.18 4.93 -5.01
N ARG A 52 4.15 5.80 -5.29
CA ARG A 52 4.12 7.21 -4.88
C ARG A 52 3.27 8.08 -5.80
N ASP A 53 3.05 7.63 -7.03
CA ASP A 53 2.23 8.30 -8.01
C ASP A 53 1.60 7.30 -9.00
N GLN A 54 0.63 7.79 -9.79
CA GLN A 54 -0.05 6.98 -10.78
C GLN A 54 0.84 6.49 -11.93
N LYS A 55 1.97 7.14 -12.23
CA LYS A 55 2.89 6.71 -13.30
C LYS A 55 3.65 5.46 -12.87
N GLU A 56 4.11 5.43 -11.62
CA GLU A 56 4.75 4.26 -11.04
C GLU A 56 3.80 3.05 -11.02
N ALA A 57 2.53 3.27 -10.66
CA ALA A 57 1.51 2.23 -10.72
C ALA A 57 1.27 1.72 -12.16
N GLU A 58 1.31 2.60 -13.16
CA GLU A 58 1.12 2.24 -14.57
C GLU A 58 2.25 1.35 -15.10
N GLU A 59 3.50 1.69 -14.76
CA GLU A 59 4.66 0.88 -15.12
C GLU A 59 4.58 -0.52 -14.50
N ALA A 60 4.16 -0.61 -13.23
CA ALA A 60 3.98 -1.88 -12.52
C ALA A 60 2.91 -2.77 -13.19
N VAL A 61 1.73 -2.22 -13.50
CA VAL A 61 0.64 -3.00 -14.12
C VAL A 61 0.96 -3.35 -15.58
N SER A 62 1.56 -2.43 -16.34
CA SER A 62 1.99 -2.70 -17.72
C SER A 62 3.03 -3.83 -17.81
N SER A 63 3.88 -3.97 -16.80
CA SER A 63 4.85 -5.06 -16.74
C SER A 63 4.21 -6.45 -16.54
N GLN A 64 3.03 -6.50 -15.90
CA GLN A 64 2.31 -7.77 -15.65
C GLN A 64 1.73 -8.37 -16.94
N ASP A 65 1.31 -7.53 -17.90
CA ASP A 65 0.81 -7.99 -19.20
C ASP A 65 1.90 -8.71 -20.01
N THR A 66 3.16 -8.30 -19.90
CA THR A 66 4.31 -8.95 -20.56
C THR A 66 4.69 -10.32 -20.00
N TYR A 67 4.27 -10.68 -18.78
CA TYR A 67 4.59 -11.99 -18.22
C TYR A 67 3.61 -13.09 -18.70
N TYR A 68 2.43 -12.69 -19.19
CA TYR A 68 1.35 -13.61 -19.60
C TYR A 68 1.18 -13.74 -21.12
N TYR A 69 2.11 -13.21 -21.92
CA TYR A 69 2.18 -13.34 -23.39
C TYR A 69 3.58 -13.71 -23.87
#